data_AF-A0A1F8RED2-F1
#
_entry.id   AF-A0A1F8RED2-F1
#
_cell.length_a   1.000
_cell.length_b   1.000
_cell.length_c   1.000
_cell.angle_alpha   90.00
_cell.angle_beta   90.00
_cell.angle_gamma   90.00
#
_symmetry.space_group_name_H-M   'P 1'
#
loop_
_entity.id
_entity.type
_entity.pdbx_description
1 polymer ?
#
loop_
_entity_poly.entity_id
_entity_poly.type
_entity_poly.pdbx_seq_one_letter_code
_entity_poly.pdbx_strand_id
1 'polypeptide(L)' 'MASWEHKVAYVDFRGRISSEGSEFIRQPGEHRTSFVRRYLDVLGQEGWEVAAVQPLTRFGTSYFVLKRPAKAAKKEG' A
#
# COMPACT_ATOMS: atom_id res chain seq x y z
N MET A 1 5.74 7.41 23.73
CA MET A 1 4.78 6.69 22.89
C MET A 1 5.48 6.30 21.60
N ALA A 2 5.29 5.09 21.08
CA ALA A 2 5.84 4.73 19.77
C ALA A 2 5.23 5.66 18.70
N SER A 3 6.07 6.30 17.90
CA SER A 3 5.63 7.11 16.77
C SER A 3 5.39 6.21 15.56
N TRP A 4 4.35 6.49 14.78
CA TRP A 4 3.93 5.67 13.65
C TRP A 4 3.83 6.52 12.39
N GLU A 5 4.34 5.99 11.29
CA GLU A 5 4.11 6.51 9.95
C GLU A 5 2.92 5.77 9.33
N HIS A 6 2.14 6.48 8.52
CA HIS A 6 0.97 5.94 7.83
C HIS A 6 1.07 6.23 6.34
N LYS A 7 0.57 5.28 5.54
CA LYS A 7 0.41 5.42 4.08
C LYS A 7 -0.98 4.89 3.72
N VAL A 8 -1.64 5.54 2.75
CA VAL A 8 -2.92 5.07 2.23
C VAL A 8 -2.79 4.81 0.74
N ALA A 9 -3.16 3.61 0.32
CA ALA A 9 -3.17 3.23 -1.09
C ALA A 9 -4.61 3.07 -1.56
N TYR A 10 -4.99 3.77 -2.63
CA TYR A 10 -6.18 3.44 -3.40
C TYR A 10 -5.87 2.23 -4.29
N VAL A 11 -6.66 1.17 -4.17
CA VAL A 11 -6.52 -0.08 -4.91
C VAL A 11 -7.71 -0.23 -5.85
N ASP A 12 -7.46 -0.23 -7.16
CA ASP A 12 -8.38 -0.74 -8.18
C ASP A 12 -7.84 -2.08 -8.69
N PHE A 13 -8.48 -3.17 -8.26
CA PHE A 13 -8.06 -4.54 -8.56
C PHE A 13 -8.02 -4.86 -10.06
N ARG A 14 -8.56 -3.99 -10.93
CA ARG A 14 -8.58 -4.19 -12.38
C ARG A 14 -7.30 -3.74 -13.06
N GLY A 15 -6.52 -2.85 -12.45
CA GLY A 15 -5.32 -2.38 -13.14
C GLY A 15 -4.42 -1.37 -12.46
N ARG A 16 -4.83 -0.73 -11.36
CA ARG A 16 -4.05 0.37 -10.80
C ARG A 16 -4.15 0.41 -9.29
N ILE A 17 -3.00 0.55 -8.65
CA ILE A 17 -2.88 0.94 -7.26
C ILE A 17 -2.15 2.28 -7.22
N SER A 18 -2.62 3.22 -6.42
CA SER A 18 -2.01 4.54 -6.27
C SER A 18 -1.80 4.86 -4.79
N SER A 19 -0.59 5.29 -4.45
CA SER A 19 -0.22 5.74 -3.10
C SER A 19 0.74 6.91 -3.20
N GLU A 20 0.42 8.04 -2.55
CA GLU A 20 1.32 9.20 -2.44
C GLU A 20 1.86 9.71 -3.80
N GLY A 21 1.01 9.69 -4.83
CA GLY A 21 1.38 10.13 -6.19
C GLY A 21 2.14 9.09 -7.01
N SER A 22 2.52 7.95 -6.44
CA SER A 22 3.09 6.82 -7.18
C SER A 22 2.00 5.88 -7.67
N GLU A 23 2.09 5.44 -8.93
CA GLU A 23 1.18 4.44 -9.51
C GLU A 23 1.88 3.09 -9.69
N PHE A 24 1.15 2.03 -9.39
CA PHE A 24 1.56 0.65 -9.56
C PHE A 24 0.56 -0.04 -10.49
N ILE A 25 1.02 -0.42 -11.68
CA ILE A 25 0.17 -0.85 -12.79
C ILE A 25 0.20 -2.37 -12.94
N ARG A 26 -0.97 -2.94 -13.23
CA ARG A 26 -1.13 -4.37 -13.56
C ARG A 26 -0.50 -4.65 -14.91
N GLN A 27 0.31 -5.70 -14.97
CA GLN A 27 0.95 -6.10 -16.22
C GLN A 27 -0.04 -6.81 -17.16
N PRO A 28 0.18 -6.78 -18.48
CA PRO A 28 -0.63 -7.56 -19.42
C PRO A 28 -0.67 -9.04 -19.04
N GLY A 29 -1.87 -9.63 -19.01
CA GLY A 29 -2.07 -11.03 -18.61
C GLY A 29 -1.96 -11.34 -17.11
N GLU A 30 -1.57 -10.38 -16.26
CA GLU A 30 -1.39 -10.61 -14.82
C GLU A 30 -2.73 -10.84 -14.10
N HIS A 31 -2.88 -11.93 -13.35
CA HIS A 31 -4.10 -12.16 -12.57
C HIS A 31 -4.27 -11.10 -11.46
N ARG A 32 -5.52 -10.75 -11.12
CA ARG A 32 -5.81 -9.68 -10.14
C ARG A 32 -5.19 -9.96 -8.76
N THR A 33 -5.17 -11.22 -8.34
CA THR A 33 -4.56 -11.61 -7.07
C THR A 33 -3.04 -11.52 -7.10
N SER A 34 -2.40 -11.92 -8.20
CA SER A 34 -0.95 -11.78 -8.41
C SER A 34 -0.52 -10.32 -8.41
N PHE A 35 -1.30 -9.46 -9.08
CA PHE A 35 -1.09 -8.02 -9.11
C PHE A 35 -1.08 -7.40 -7.71
N VAL A 36 -2.09 -7.71 -6.90
CA VAL A 36 -2.18 -7.19 -5.52
C VAL A 36 -1.08 -7.77 -4.65
N ARG A 37 -0.79 -9.07 -4.78
CA ARG A 37 0.31 -9.71 -4.05
C ARG A 37 1.64 -9.03 -4.34
N ARG A 38 1.97 -8.74 -5.61
CA ARG A 38 3.21 -8.07 -6.00
C ARG A 38 3.33 -6.69 -5.36
N TYR A 39 2.22 -5.97 -5.23
CA TYR A 39 2.19 -4.69 -4.50
C TYR A 39 2.44 -4.88 -2.99
N LEU A 40 1.80 -5.87 -2.37
CA LEU A 40 2.01 -6.20 -0.95
C LEU A 40 3.44 -6.65 -0.67
N ASP A 41 4.07 -7.39 -1.59
CA ASP A 41 5.47 -7.83 -1.46
C ASP A 41 6.41 -6.61 -1.42
N VAL A 42 6.19 -5.60 -2.27
CA VAL A 42 6.95 -4.32 -2.24
C VAL A 42 6.75 -3.59 -0.93
N LEU A 43 5.51 -3.48 -0.46
CA LEU A 43 5.20 -2.83 0.83
C LEU A 43 5.88 -3.53 2.01
N GLY A 44 5.86 -4.87 2.03
CA GLY A 44 6.52 -5.66 3.06
C GLY A 44 8.03 -5.46 3.08
N GLN A 45 8.67 -5.36 1.90
CA GLN A 45 10.11 -5.03 1.80
C GLN A 45 10.44 -3.63 2.34
N GLU A 46 9.50 -2.68 2.22
CA GLU A 46 9.60 -1.34 2.79
C GLU A 46 9.21 -1.23 4.28
N GLY A 47 8.83 -2.36 4.89
CA GLY A 47 8.41 -2.45 6.29
C GLY A 47 6.99 -1.94 6.56
N TRP A 48 6.16 -1.78 5.54
CA TRP A 48 4.75 -1.41 5.68
C TRP A 48 3.88 -2.63 5.98
N GLU A 49 2.99 -2.48 6.95
CA GLU A 49 1.99 -3.50 7.31
C GLU A 49 0.58 -2.99 6.99
N VAL A 50 -0.29 -3.87 6.49
CA VAL A 50 -1.71 -3.55 6.29
C VAL A 50 -2.42 -3.48 7.64
N ALA A 51 -2.86 -2.28 8.00
CA ALA A 51 -3.59 -2.02 9.23
C ALA A 51 -5.11 -2.14 9.05
N ALA A 52 -5.62 -1.74 7.88
CA ALA A 52 -7.05 -1.83 7.57
C ALA A 52 -7.29 -1.87 6.06
N VAL A 53 -8.44 -2.42 5.67
CA VAL A 53 -8.96 -2.38 4.30
C VAL A 53 -10.36 -1.78 4.35
N GLN A 54 -10.58 -0.71 3.60
CA GLN A 54 -11.87 -0.04 3.47
C GLN A 54 -12.42 -0.24 2.06
N PRO A 55 -13.44 -1.09 1.86
CA PRO A 55 -14.11 -1.23 0.57
C PRO A 55 -14.78 0.07 0.15
N LEU A 56 -14.77 0.38 -1.15
CA LEU A 56 -15.48 1.51 -1.72
C LEU A 56 -16.75 1.05 -2.45
N THR A 57 -17.64 2.00 -2.70
CA THR A 57 -18.90 1.76 -3.42
C THR A 57 -18.68 1.24 -4.85
N ARG A 58 -17.56 1.62 -5.48
CA ARG A 58 -17.17 1.10 -6.78
C ARG A 58 -16.63 -0.32 -6.63
N PHE A 59 -17.29 -1.28 -7.26
CA PHE A 59 -16.94 -2.70 -7.18
C PHE A 59 -15.46 -2.95 -7.52
N GLY A 60 -14.78 -3.75 -6.70
CA GLY A 60 -13.36 -4.05 -6.91
C GLY A 60 -12.46 -2.84 -6.73
N THR A 61 -12.80 -1.93 -5.81
CA THR A 61 -11.92 -0.86 -5.35
C THR A 61 -11.94 -0.74 -3.83
N SER A 62 -10.81 -0.37 -3.22
CA SER A 62 -10.67 -0.22 -1.77
C SER A 62 -9.53 0.72 -1.39
N TYR A 63 -9.56 1.29 -0.18
CA TYR A 63 -8.37 1.85 0.44
C TYR A 63 -7.66 0.80 1.29
N PHE A 64 -6.36 0.63 1.10
CA PHE A 64 -5.50 -0.08 2.03
C PHE A 64 -4.81 0.96 2.91
N VAL A 65 -5.05 0.87 4.21
CA VAL A 65 -4.37 1.70 5.22
C VAL A 65 -3.18 0.91 5.72
N LEU A 66 -2.01 1.52 5.63
CA LEU A 66 -0.72 0.93 5.96
C LEU A 66 -0.10 1.67 7.13
N LYS A 67 0.67 0.97 7.96
CA LYS A 67 1.44 1.57 9.05
C LYS A 67 2.82 0.95 9.15
N ARG A 68 3.75 1.72 9.70
CA ARG A 68 5.06 1.21 10.16
C ARG A 68 5.59 2.05 11.32
N PRO A 69 6.49 1.54 12.16
CA PRO A 69 7.17 2.35 13.17
C PRO A 69 7.86 3.54 12.50
N ALA A 70 7.68 4.74 13.03
CA ALA A 70 8.38 5.92 12.53
C ALA A 70 9.89 5.74 12.76
N LYS A 71 10.69 6.08 11.77
CA LYS A 71 12.15 6.06 11.96
C LYS A 71 12.51 7.07 13.04
N ALA A 72 13.29 6.66 14.04
CA ALA A 72 13.86 7.59 15.00
C ALA A 72 14.65 8.64 14.20
N ALA A 73 14.32 9.92 14.40
CA ALA A 73 15.10 11.01 13.81
C ALA A 73 16.56 10.80 14.19
N LYS A 74 17.43 10.53 13.21
CA LYS A 74 18.87 10.56 13.44
C LYS A 74 19.17 11.97 13.94
N LYS A 75 19.50 12.10 15.23
CA LYS A 75 20.18 13.30 15.72
C LYS A 75 21.53 13.32 15.01
N GLU A 76 21.67 14.14 13.99
CA GLU A 76 22.98 14.56 13.52
C GLU A 76 23.65 15.28 14.70
N GLY A 77 24.80 14.76 15.10
CA GLY A 77 25.65 15.32 16.16
C GLY A 77 26.72 16.24 15.56
#